data_AF-A0A3M0ZS73-F1
#
_entry.id   AF-A0A3M0ZS73-F1
#
_cell.length_a   1.000
_cell.length_b   1.000
_cell.length_c   1.000
_cell.angle_alpha   90.00
_cell.angle_beta   90.00
_cell.angle_gamma   90.00
#
_symmetry.space_group_name_H-M   'P 1'
#
loop_
_entity.id
_entity.type
_entity.pdbx_description
1 polymer ?
#
loop_
_entity_poly.entity_id
_entity_poly.type
_entity_poly.pdbx_seq_one_letter_code
_entity_poly.pdbx_strand_id
1 'polypeptide(L)'
;MAGSKLTPETEIYLVESYEFLDQIEADLINLEMSSDKRDLLEDLFRHIHTIKGNAGFLGFQTIELLCHKNESLLSKLKEKRGSIDSGTVDILLEYVDLARDLLRSVEETGKEKSLDLSSHFSRLEKLL
;
A
#
# COMPACT_ATOMS: atom_id res chain seq x y z
N MET A 1 -19.35 -27.11 -7.97
CA MET A 1 -18.59 -25.85 -7.94
C MET A 1 -18.75 -25.29 -6.54
N ALA A 2 -17.70 -25.34 -5.72
CA ALA A 2 -17.74 -24.72 -4.40
C ALA A 2 -17.84 -23.21 -4.61
N GLY A 3 -18.92 -22.58 -4.14
CA GLY A 3 -19.06 -21.13 -4.18
C GLY A 3 -17.88 -20.48 -3.48
N SER A 4 -17.39 -19.35 -4.01
CA SER A 4 -16.29 -18.61 -3.41
C SER A 4 -16.60 -18.34 -1.93
N LYS A 5 -15.60 -18.56 -1.06
CA LYS A 5 -15.69 -18.26 0.38
C LYS A 5 -15.70 -16.74 0.65
N LEU A 6 -15.48 -15.94 -0.38
CA LEU A 6 -15.34 -14.50 -0.34
C LEU A 6 -16.67 -13.83 -0.69
N THR A 7 -16.91 -12.65 -0.14
CA THR A 7 -18.02 -11.83 -0.59
C THR A 7 -17.67 -11.16 -1.93
N PRO A 8 -18.64 -10.82 -2.78
CA PRO A 8 -18.37 -10.09 -4.02
C PRO A 8 -17.59 -8.79 -3.81
N GLU A 9 -17.86 -8.08 -2.72
CA GLU A 9 -17.15 -6.86 -2.35
C GLU A 9 -15.68 -7.13 -2.03
N THR A 10 -15.38 -8.29 -1.41
CA THR A 10 -14.01 -8.72 -1.12
C THR A 10 -13.28 -9.12 -2.40
N GLU A 11 -13.95 -9.78 -3.35
CA GLU A 11 -13.36 -10.14 -4.65
C GLU A 11 -12.97 -8.90 -5.46
N ILE A 12 -13.87 -7.91 -5.54
CA ILE A 12 -13.60 -6.62 -6.21
C ILE A 12 -12.43 -5.92 -5.53
N TYR A 13 -12.45 -5.85 -4.19
CA TYR A 13 -11.37 -5.23 -3.43
C TYR A 13 -10.00 -5.87 -3.69
N LEU A 14 -9.93 -7.21 -3.77
CA LEU A 14 -8.68 -7.91 -4.07
C LEU A 14 -8.16 -7.53 -5.46
N VAL A 15 -9.02 -7.55 -6.48
CA VAL A 15 -8.64 -7.19 -7.85
C VAL A 15 -8.12 -5.76 -7.91
N GLU A 16 -8.90 -4.79 -7.42
CA GLU A 16 -8.49 -3.38 -7.43
C GLU A 16 -7.20 -3.15 -6.64
N SER A 17 -7.06 -3.79 -5.48
CA SER A 17 -5.86 -3.62 -4.66
C SER A 17 -4.61 -4.16 -5.34
N TYR A 18 -4.69 -5.32 -6.01
CA TYR A 18 -3.55 -5.84 -6.77
C TYR A 18 -3.19 -4.92 -7.95
N GLU A 19 -4.18 -4.42 -8.69
CA GLU A 19 -3.94 -3.46 -9.78
C GLU A 19 -3.24 -2.18 -9.28
N PHE A 20 -3.68 -1.63 -8.14
CA PHE A 20 -3.03 -0.48 -7.54
C PHE A 20 -1.62 -0.79 -7.04
N LEU A 21 -1.38 -1.95 -6.44
CA LEU A 21 -0.05 -2.36 -5.98
C LEU A 21 0.93 -2.57 -7.14
N ASP A 22 0.47 -3.14 -8.26
CA ASP A 22 1.26 -3.29 -9.48
C ASP A 22 1.62 -1.93 -10.07
N GLN A 23 0.68 -0.99 -10.09
CA GLN A 23 0.94 0.38 -10.55
C GLN A 23 1.94 1.10 -9.63
N ILE A 24 1.75 1.02 -8.30
CA ILE A 24 2.68 1.58 -7.31
C ILE A 24 4.10 1.04 -7.52
N GLU A 25 4.26 -0.28 -7.66
CA GLU A 25 5.57 -0.89 -7.86
C GLU A 25 6.22 -0.43 -9.17
N ALA A 26 5.47 -0.42 -10.27
CA ALA A 26 5.96 0.06 -11.56
C ALA A 26 6.40 1.54 -11.51
N ASP A 27 5.60 2.37 -10.85
CA ASP A 27 5.86 3.79 -10.64
C ASP A 27 7.14 4.03 -9.82
N LEU A 28 7.36 3.23 -8.78
CA LEU A 28 8.55 3.30 -7.94
C LEU A 28 9.82 2.84 -8.67
N ILE A 29 9.74 1.76 -9.45
CA ILE A 29 10.86 1.26 -10.26
C ILE A 29 11.27 2.29 -11.33
N ASN A 30 10.29 2.96 -11.93
CA ASN A 30 10.53 3.95 -12.99
C ASN A 30 10.85 5.36 -12.46
N LEU A 31 10.92 5.56 -11.13
CA LEU A 31 11.13 6.85 -10.49
C LEU A 31 12.38 7.58 -11.00
N GLU A 32 13.48 6.88 -11.27
CA GLU A 32 14.73 7.48 -11.75
C GLU A 32 14.58 8.13 -13.14
N MET A 33 13.59 7.70 -13.92
CA MET A 33 13.30 8.23 -15.25
C MET A 33 12.27 9.37 -15.22
N SER A 34 11.62 9.63 -14.09
CA SER A 34 10.58 10.65 -14.00
C SER A 34 11.16 12.05 -13.73
N SER A 35 10.83 13.00 -14.61
CA SER A 35 11.19 14.41 -14.46
C SER A 35 10.31 15.15 -13.44
N ASP A 36 9.12 14.62 -13.10
CA ASP A 36 8.21 15.23 -12.13
C ASP A 36 7.84 14.26 -11.00
N LYS A 37 8.48 14.46 -9.86
CA LYS A 37 8.26 13.65 -8.65
C LYS A 37 6.97 14.02 -7.90
N ARG A 38 6.33 15.15 -8.24
CA ARG A 38 5.13 15.62 -7.51
C ARG A 38 3.87 14.90 -7.97
N ASP A 39 3.69 14.77 -9.27
CA ASP A 39 2.55 14.04 -9.84
C ASP A 39 2.60 12.57 -9.38
N LEU A 40 3.80 11.98 -9.37
CA LEU A 40 4.02 10.65 -8.83
C LEU A 40 3.64 10.52 -7.35
N LEU A 41 4.06 11.46 -6.50
CA LEU A 41 3.69 11.47 -5.08
C LEU A 41 2.17 11.54 -4.89
N GLU A 42 1.47 12.31 -5.74
CA GLU A 42 0.02 12.40 -5.71
C GLU A 42 -0.64 11.07 -6.11
N ASP A 43 -0.15 10.45 -7.19
CA ASP A 43 -0.69 9.19 -7.71
C ASP A 43 -0.51 8.05 -6.69
N LEU A 44 0.71 7.91 -6.14
CA LEU A 44 1.01 6.96 -5.07
C LEU A 44 0.11 7.17 -3.85
N PHE A 45 -0.10 8.42 -3.44
CA PHE A 45 -0.97 8.75 -2.32
C PHE A 45 -2.42 8.31 -2.59
N ARG A 46 -2.96 8.60 -3.79
CA ARG A 46 -4.34 8.23 -4.14
C ARG A 46 -4.54 6.71 -4.17
N HIS A 47 -3.59 5.95 -4.73
CA HIS A 47 -3.68 4.49 -4.76
C HIS A 47 -3.71 3.91 -3.33
N ILE A 48 -2.77 4.32 -2.47
CA ILE A 48 -2.72 3.84 -1.08
C ILE A 48 -3.97 4.27 -0.29
N HIS A 49 -4.46 5.49 -0.50
CA HIS A 49 -5.66 6.00 0.17
C HIS A 49 -6.91 5.20 -0.20
N THR A 50 -7.05 4.81 -1.47
CA THR A 50 -8.15 3.96 -1.94
C THR A 50 -8.09 2.57 -1.31
N ILE A 51 -6.91 1.93 -1.31
CA ILE A 51 -6.73 0.62 -0.66
C ILE A 51 -7.09 0.70 0.82
N LYS A 52 -6.65 1.75 1.53
CA LYS A 52 -6.96 1.99 2.95
C LYS A 52 -8.47 2.09 3.18
N GLY A 53 -9.16 2.93 2.39
CA GLY A 53 -10.60 3.17 2.54
C GLY A 53 -11.40 1.89 2.41
N ASN A 54 -11.09 1.09 1.39
CA ASN A 54 -11.75 -0.19 1.14
C ASN A 54 -11.41 -1.22 2.22
N ALA A 55 -10.14 -1.27 2.68
CA ALA A 55 -9.73 -2.13 3.79
C ALA A 55 -10.51 -1.84 5.07
N GLY A 56 -10.64 -0.55 5.45
CA GLY A 56 -11.39 -0.12 6.62
C GLY A 56 -12.89 -0.45 6.51
N PHE A 57 -13.48 -0.26 5.32
CA PHE A 57 -14.87 -0.63 5.05
C PHE A 57 -15.13 -2.13 5.21
N LEU A 58 -14.20 -2.98 4.74
CA LEU A 58 -14.29 -4.45 4.82
C LEU A 58 -13.82 -5.03 6.16
N GLY A 59 -13.25 -4.20 7.04
CA GLY A 59 -12.77 -4.60 8.37
C GLY A 59 -11.38 -5.26 8.39
N PHE A 60 -10.57 -5.04 7.36
CA PHE A 60 -9.17 -5.50 7.29
C PHE A 60 -8.24 -4.48 7.98
N GLN A 61 -8.21 -4.54 9.31
CA GLN A 61 -7.55 -3.55 10.17
C GLN A 61 -6.03 -3.51 10.01
N THR A 62 -5.40 -4.66 9.76
CA THR A 62 -3.95 -4.76 9.57
C THR A 62 -3.55 -4.11 8.25
N ILE A 63 -4.32 -4.36 7.18
CA ILE A 63 -4.13 -3.69 5.88
C ILE A 63 -4.40 -2.19 6.00
N GLU A 64 -5.49 -1.79 6.67
CA GLU A 64 -5.82 -0.38 6.90
C GLU A 64 -4.68 0.36 7.62
N LEU A 65 -4.16 -0.23 8.71
CA LEU A 65 -3.06 0.35 9.48
C LEU A 65 -1.79 0.49 8.64
N LEU A 66 -1.45 -0.55 7.87
CA LEU A 66 -0.29 -0.54 6.98
C LEU A 66 -0.41 0.60 5.94
N CYS A 67 -1.57 0.72 5.28
CA CYS A 67 -1.80 1.76 4.29
C CYS A 67 -1.77 3.15 4.92
N HIS A 68 -2.41 3.33 6.08
CA HIS A 68 -2.44 4.62 6.79
C HIS A 68 -1.03 5.13 7.15
N LYS A 69 -0.12 4.26 7.60
CA LYS A 69 1.26 4.65 7.94
C LYS A 69 2.04 5.09 6.70
N ASN A 70 1.92 4.38 5.59
CA ASN A 70 2.59 4.74 4.34
C ASN A 70 1.97 5.99 3.68
N GLU A 71 0.65 6.16 3.73
CA GLU A 71 -0.03 7.39 3.30
C GLU A 71 0.45 8.61 4.10
N SER A 72 0.68 8.45 5.41
CA SER A 72 1.22 9.51 6.27
C SER A 72 2.64 9.91 5.91
N LEU A 73 3.48 8.95 5.49
CA LEU A 73 4.82 9.22 4.96
C LEU A 73 4.73 10.09 3.70
N LEU A 74 3.89 9.71 2.73
CA LEU A 74 3.70 10.45 1.49
C LEU A 74 3.18 11.87 1.73
N SER A 75 2.22 12.06 2.65
CA SER A 75 1.74 13.39 3.05
C SER A 75 2.87 14.28 3.56
N LYS A 76 3.73 13.76 4.44
CA LYS A 76 4.86 14.54 4.99
C LYS A 76 5.90 14.88 3.93
N LEU A 77 6.15 13.99 2.97
CA LEU A 77 7.04 14.27 1.84
C LEU A 77 6.48 15.40 0.96
N LYS A 78 5.17 15.41 0.71
CA LYS A 78 4.48 16.50 -0.01
C LYS A 78 4.63 17.83 0.72
N GLU A 79 4.40 17.86 2.03
CA GLU A 79 4.51 19.08 2.86
C GLU A 79 5.92 19.68 2.85
N LYS A 80 6.95 18.82 2.97
CA LYS A 80 8.36 19.26 2.98
C LYS A 80 8.87 19.69 1.60
N ARG A 81 8.05 19.64 0.54
CA ARG A 81 8.47 19.71 -0.87
C ARG A 81 9.64 18.76 -1.15
N GLY A 82 9.67 17.64 -0.43
CA GLY A 82 10.74 16.65 -0.51
C GLY A 82 10.68 15.89 -1.82
N SER A 83 11.83 15.40 -2.27
CA SER A 83 11.88 14.41 -3.34
C SER A 83 11.77 13.01 -2.76
N ILE A 84 11.13 12.09 -3.47
CA ILE A 84 11.31 10.66 -3.22
C ILE A 84 12.79 10.32 -3.46
N ASP A 85 13.45 9.81 -2.41
CA ASP A 85 14.81 9.29 -2.41
C ASP A 85 14.80 7.75 -2.37
N SER A 86 15.97 7.13 -2.47
CA SER A 86 16.08 5.67 -2.47
C SER A 86 15.56 5.03 -1.18
N GLY A 87 15.76 5.67 -0.02
CA GLY A 87 15.25 5.16 1.25
C GLY A 87 13.72 5.14 1.30
N THR A 88 13.07 6.16 0.73
CA THR A 88 11.61 6.20 0.57
C THR A 88 11.13 5.12 -0.39
N VAL A 89 11.81 4.93 -1.53
CA VAL A 89 11.49 3.87 -2.49
C VAL A 89 11.54 2.49 -1.82
N ASP A 90 12.60 2.19 -1.08
CA ASP A 90 12.77 0.90 -0.41
C ASP A 90 11.62 0.63 0.59
N ILE A 91 11.17 1.66 1.31
CA ILE A 91 10.04 1.54 2.24
C ILE A 91 8.72 1.33 1.49
N LEU A 92 8.50 2.02 0.37
CA LEU A 92 7.27 1.84 -0.39
C LEU A 92 7.22 0.49 -1.12
N LEU A 93 8.36 -0.05 -1.57
CA LEU A 93 8.45 -1.41 -2.10
C LEU A 93 8.21 -2.46 -0.99
N GLU A 94 8.79 -2.27 0.19
CA GLU A 94 8.47 -3.13 1.35
C GLU A 94 6.98 -3.08 1.70
N TYR A 95 6.35 -1.91 1.62
CA TYR A 95 4.90 -1.78 1.77
C TYR A 95 4.14 -2.63 0.74
N VAL A 96 4.54 -2.61 -0.53
CA VAL A 96 3.90 -3.41 -1.59
C VAL A 96 3.97 -4.90 -1.25
N ASP A 97 5.15 -5.39 -0.83
CA ASP A 97 5.34 -6.78 -0.46
C ASP A 97 4.46 -7.19 0.73
N LEU A 98 4.44 -6.38 1.80
CA LEU A 98 3.62 -6.63 2.99
C LEU A 98 2.12 -6.59 2.66
N ALA A 99 1.69 -5.66 1.80
CA ALA A 99 0.30 -5.54 1.37
C ALA A 99 -0.13 -6.76 0.54
N ARG A 100 0.68 -7.20 -0.44
CA ARG A 100 0.42 -8.41 -1.23
C ARG A 100 0.33 -9.66 -0.35
N ASP A 101 1.17 -9.76 0.68
CA ASP A 101 1.17 -10.88 1.60
C ASP A 101 -0.09 -10.93 2.49
N LEU A 102 -0.60 -9.77 2.90
CA LEU A 102 -1.89 -9.66 3.60
C LEU A 102 -3.08 -9.97 2.69
N LEU A 103 -3.10 -9.42 1.47
CA LEU A 103 -4.17 -9.67 0.48
C LEU A 103 -4.24 -11.14 0.09
N ARG A 104 -3.10 -11.82 -0.05
CA ARG A 104 -3.07 -13.27 -0.31
C ARG A 104 -3.73 -14.07 0.80
N SER A 105 -3.52 -13.69 2.07
CA SER A 105 -4.24 -14.32 3.19
C SER A 105 -5.75 -14.13 3.07
N VAL A 106 -6.19 -12.91 2.69
CA VAL A 106 -7.61 -12.61 2.46
C VAL A 106 -8.16 -13.47 1.32
N GLU A 107 -7.45 -13.57 0.21
CA GLU A 107 -7.83 -14.37 -0.95
C GLU A 107 -7.98 -15.86 -0.62
N GLU A 108 -7.03 -16.44 0.13
CA GLU A 108 -7.01 -17.86 0.47
C GLU A 108 -8.02 -18.23 1.57
N THR A 109 -8.25 -17.33 2.53
CA THR A 109 -8.93 -17.67 3.78
C THR A 109 -10.18 -16.83 4.08
N GLY A 110 -10.39 -15.74 3.35
CA GLY A 110 -11.39 -14.70 3.65
C GLY A 110 -11.01 -13.81 4.82
N LYS A 111 -9.77 -13.88 5.32
CA LYS A 111 -9.29 -13.11 6.47
C LYS A 111 -7.86 -12.65 6.27
N GLU A 112 -7.57 -11.43 6.73
CA GLU A 112 -6.18 -10.99 6.88
C GLU A 112 -5.49 -11.78 7.99
N LYS A 113 -4.21 -12.08 7.78
CA LYS A 113 -3.35 -12.66 8.81
C LYS A 113 -2.84 -11.56 9.72
N SER A 114 -2.49 -11.95 10.95
CA SER A 114 -1.70 -11.08 11.82
C SER A 114 -0.26 -11.06 11.31
N LEU A 115 0.26 -9.87 11.04
CA LEU A 115 1.63 -9.65 10.61
C LEU A 115 2.29 -8.62 11.55
N ASP A 116 3.53 -8.87 11.95
CA ASP A 116 4.31 -7.90 12.70
C ASP A 116 4.84 -6.81 11.75
N LEU A 117 4.30 -5.60 11.91
CA LEU A 117 4.67 -4.42 11.11
C LEU A 117 5.69 -3.52 11.83
N SER A 118 6.17 -3.92 13.02
CA SER A 118 7.05 -3.08 13.85
C SER A 118 8.36 -2.71 13.16
N SER A 119 8.97 -3.65 12.42
CA SER A 119 10.18 -3.41 11.64
C SER A 119 9.95 -2.36 10.54
N HIS A 120 8.88 -2.53 9.76
CA HIS A 120 8.47 -1.59 8.70
C HIS A 120 8.26 -0.18 9.27
N PHE A 121 7.46 -0.08 10.34
CA PHE A 121 7.17 1.22 10.97
C PHE A 121 8.41 1.87 11.56
N SER A 122 9.30 1.10 12.19
CA SER A 122 10.55 1.63 12.75
C SER A 122 11.48 2.19 11.66
N ARG A 123 11.49 1.58 10.47
CA ARG A 123 12.27 2.09 9.34
C ARG A 123 11.62 3.32 8.72
N LEU A 124 10.29 3.30 8.54
CA LEU A 124 9.52 4.43 8.04
C LEU A 124 9.72 5.68 8.91
N GLU A 125 9.67 5.53 10.24
CA GLU A 125 9.85 6.65 11.18
C GLU A 125 11.22 7.33 11.06
N LYS A 126 12.27 6.60 10.62
CA LYS A 126 13.61 7.18 10.40
C LYS A 126 13.66 8.12 9.19
N LEU A 127 12.65 8.09 8.31
CA LEU A 127 12.55 8.98 7.15
C LEU A 127 11.78 10.28 7.47
N LEU A 128 11.16 10.39 8.65
CA LEU A 128 10.31 11.51 9.04
C LEU A 128 11.06 12.57 9.85
#